data_AF-A0ABD5WV08-F1
#
_entry.id   AF-A0ABD5WV08-F1
#
_cell.length_a   1.000
_cell.length_b   1.000
_cell.length_c   1.000
_cell.angle_alpha   90.00
_cell.angle_beta   90.00
_cell.angle_gamma   90.00
#
_symmetry.space_group_name_H-M   'P 1'
#
loop_
_entity.id
_entity.type
_entity.pdbx_description
1 polymer ?
#
loop_
_entity_poly.entity_id
_entity_poly.type
_entity_poly.pdbx_seq_one_letter_code
_entity_poly.pdbx_strand_id
1 'polypeptide(L)'
;MQTHIVPVGFDYDRLIAPLVRDQLDVDRVILLEGAVGSEANVEYSQNLSQKLEQDFRNLLGATTERVVVADVYDYDAAFEQAYDLINAELDEGREVWVNISAMPRTVSFAFATAAHSVMVEREQDREKIHTYYTAPEKYLETELAEELRRQVDLLEDLSGRTGTDAPGEVTDERVEQRLDSARGLLSEFDERGTTIGAKRVGDGHIAEIPVASFSNVKPFEEVILFKLGEEGEFESVSELAEALASELDEEYTDSFRSKVIYNVDRLGPGGKGYIEQEEHGKSYRTRLSRIGELWVRAHANGDVLDGSDRA
;
A
#
# COMPACT_ATOMS: atom_id res chain seq x y z
N MET A 1 -11.96 3.53 15.45
CA MET A 1 -11.93 2.11 15.12
C MET A 1 -11.41 1.98 13.71
N GLN A 2 -10.37 1.17 13.50
CA GLN A 2 -9.72 0.96 12.20
C GLN A 2 -10.28 -0.28 11.51
N THR A 3 -10.76 -0.09 10.28
CA THR A 3 -11.28 -1.15 9.41
C THR A 3 -10.35 -1.33 8.23
N HIS A 4 -9.80 -2.54 8.10
CA HIS A 4 -8.96 -2.90 6.95
C HIS A 4 -9.79 -3.63 5.90
N ILE A 5 -9.81 -3.10 4.68
CA ILE A 5 -10.35 -3.78 3.50
C ILE A 5 -9.19 -4.55 2.86
N VAL A 6 -9.24 -5.87 2.94
CA VAL A 6 -8.14 -6.77 2.63
C VAL A 6 -8.53 -7.68 1.48
N PRO A 7 -7.96 -7.48 0.28
CA PRO A 7 -8.22 -8.35 -0.85
C PRO A 7 -7.52 -9.69 -0.66
N VAL A 8 -8.31 -10.77 -0.60
CA VAL A 8 -7.74 -12.12 -0.50
C VAL A 8 -7.46 -12.64 -1.91
N GLY A 9 -6.18 -12.63 -2.25
CA GLY A 9 -5.66 -13.26 -3.47
C GLY A 9 -4.98 -14.59 -3.15
N PHE A 10 -3.76 -14.74 -3.67
CA PHE A 10 -2.91 -15.90 -3.41
C PHE A 10 -1.77 -15.55 -2.46
N ASP A 11 -1.89 -14.52 -1.61
CA ASP A 11 -0.80 -14.10 -0.74
C ASP A 11 -1.26 -13.99 0.71
N TYR A 12 -0.50 -14.61 1.60
CA TYR A 12 -0.75 -14.56 3.04
C TYR A 12 0.06 -13.45 3.70
N ASP A 13 1.39 -13.51 3.57
CA ASP A 13 2.32 -12.72 4.38
C ASP A 13 2.08 -11.22 4.19
N ARG A 14 1.82 -10.77 2.96
CA ARG A 14 1.60 -9.36 2.64
C ARG A 14 0.32 -8.76 3.21
N LEU A 15 -0.63 -9.60 3.63
CA LEU A 15 -1.92 -9.15 4.12
C LEU A 15 -1.95 -8.95 5.64
N ILE A 16 -1.16 -9.74 6.38
CA ILE A 16 -1.19 -9.74 7.86
C ILE A 16 0.15 -9.42 8.51
N ALA A 17 1.28 -9.86 7.94
CA ALA A 17 2.59 -9.69 8.57
C ALA A 17 2.98 -8.22 8.80
N PRO A 18 2.71 -7.25 7.90
CA PRO A 18 2.95 -5.83 8.15
C PRO A 18 2.20 -5.32 9.38
N LEU A 19 0.92 -5.69 9.49
CA LEU A 19 0.02 -5.22 10.55
C LEU A 19 0.50 -5.70 11.92
N VAL A 20 0.94 -6.95 12.00
CA VAL A 20 1.50 -7.53 13.23
C VAL A 20 2.88 -6.95 13.55
N ARG A 21 3.78 -6.85 12.56
CA ARG A 21 5.17 -6.40 12.76
C ARG A 21 5.24 -4.93 13.19
N ASP A 22 4.41 -4.09 12.57
CA ASP A 22 4.37 -2.65 12.83
C ASP A 22 3.41 -2.29 13.97
N GLN A 23 2.76 -3.29 14.60
CA GLN A 23 1.82 -3.12 15.72
C GLN A 23 0.71 -2.12 15.40
N LEU A 24 0.13 -2.26 14.21
CA LEU A 24 -0.98 -1.42 13.77
C LEU A 24 -2.27 -1.83 14.49
N ASP A 25 -3.10 -0.85 14.84
CA ASP A 25 -4.40 -1.09 15.45
C ASP A 25 -5.36 -1.65 14.39
N VAL A 26 -5.95 -2.82 14.64
CA VAL A 26 -6.88 -3.44 13.68
C VAL A 26 -8.12 -3.91 14.42
N ASP A 27 -9.19 -3.13 14.37
CA ASP A 27 -10.45 -3.47 15.05
C ASP A 27 -11.34 -4.38 14.20
N ARG A 28 -11.35 -4.16 12.88
CA ARG A 28 -12.17 -4.89 11.93
C ARG A 28 -11.45 -5.13 10.61
N VAL A 29 -11.73 -6.27 10.00
CA VAL A 29 -11.19 -6.65 8.69
C VAL A 29 -12.32 -7.13 7.79
N ILE A 30 -12.42 -6.54 6.60
CA ILE A 30 -13.27 -7.00 5.51
C ILE A 30 -12.38 -7.77 4.53
N LEU A 31 -12.50 -9.09 4.51
CA LEU A 31 -11.80 -9.98 3.59
C LEU A 31 -12.59 -10.05 2.27
N LEU A 32 -12.01 -9.57 1.18
CA LEU A 32 -12.61 -9.67 -0.15
C LEU A 32 -12.25 -11.00 -0.78
N GLU A 33 -13.24 -11.81 -1.14
CA GLU A 33 -13.06 -13.12 -1.78
C GLU A 33 -13.43 -13.04 -3.27
N GLY A 34 -12.51 -13.36 -4.16
CA GLY A 34 -12.79 -13.40 -5.60
C GLY A 34 -13.58 -14.64 -6.01
N ALA A 35 -14.69 -14.49 -6.72
CA ALA A 35 -15.51 -15.62 -7.15
C ALA A 35 -15.04 -16.32 -8.45
N VAL A 36 -13.96 -15.86 -9.08
CA VAL A 36 -13.58 -16.27 -10.45
C VAL A 36 -12.34 -17.17 -10.45
N GLY A 37 -12.47 -18.38 -11.00
CA GLY A 37 -11.35 -19.32 -11.19
C GLY A 37 -11.80 -20.76 -11.48
N SER A 38 -10.84 -21.68 -11.63
CA SER A 38 -11.10 -23.12 -11.56
C SER A 38 -11.56 -23.50 -10.14
N GLU A 39 -12.22 -24.66 -9.96
CA GLU A 39 -12.60 -25.16 -8.62
C GLU A 39 -11.41 -25.16 -7.64
N ALA A 40 -10.23 -25.51 -8.12
CA ALA A 40 -8.99 -25.48 -7.33
C ALA A 40 -8.58 -24.06 -6.88
N ASN A 41 -8.77 -23.04 -7.71
CA ASN A 41 -8.48 -21.65 -7.32
C ASN A 41 -9.45 -21.16 -6.25
N VAL A 42 -10.72 -21.57 -6.34
CA VAL A 42 -11.75 -21.23 -5.36
C VAL A 42 -11.46 -21.91 -4.03
N GLU A 43 -11.14 -23.21 -4.04
CA GLU A 43 -10.79 -23.96 -2.82
C GLU A 43 -9.54 -23.37 -2.14
N TYR A 44 -8.52 -23.04 -2.92
CA TYR A 44 -7.30 -22.42 -2.41
C TYR A 44 -7.58 -21.05 -1.77
N SER A 45 -8.33 -20.18 -2.46
CA SER A 45 -8.70 -18.85 -1.94
C SER A 45 -9.55 -18.95 -0.66
N GLN A 46 -10.46 -19.93 -0.58
CA GLN A 46 -11.26 -20.19 0.61
C GLN A 46 -10.42 -20.65 1.80
N ASN A 47 -9.50 -21.59 1.59
CA ASN A 47 -8.59 -22.07 2.63
C ASN A 47 -7.72 -20.92 3.17
N LEU A 48 -7.19 -20.09 2.27
CA LEU A 48 -6.39 -18.93 2.64
C LEU A 48 -7.21 -17.88 3.41
N SER A 49 -8.44 -17.61 2.95
CA SER A 49 -9.37 -16.69 3.62
C SER A 49 -9.72 -17.16 5.03
N GLN A 50 -9.97 -18.46 5.21
CA GLN A 50 -10.27 -19.04 6.53
C GLN A 50 -9.05 -18.95 7.47
N LYS A 51 -7.85 -19.20 6.95
CA LYS A 51 -6.60 -19.03 7.71
C LYS A 51 -6.41 -17.58 8.13
N LEU A 52 -6.49 -16.62 7.19
CA LEU A 52 -6.39 -15.19 7.48
C LEU A 52 -7.42 -14.75 8.50
N GLU A 53 -8.67 -15.17 8.35
CA GLU A 53 -9.75 -14.88 9.31
C GLU A 53 -9.39 -15.29 10.74
N GLN A 54 -8.85 -16.51 10.89
CA GLN A 54 -8.45 -17.03 12.18
C GLN A 54 -7.26 -16.26 12.76
N ASP A 55 -6.28 -15.89 11.93
CA ASP A 55 -5.08 -15.21 12.36
C ASP A 55 -5.33 -13.73 12.68
N PHE A 56 -6.21 -13.04 11.93
CA PHE A 56 -6.66 -11.69 12.27
C PHE A 56 -7.33 -11.65 13.64
N ARG A 57 -8.15 -12.64 13.97
CA ARG A 57 -8.76 -12.74 15.32
C ARG A 57 -7.73 -13.07 16.39
N ASN A 58 -6.85 -14.04 16.14
CA ASN A 58 -5.93 -14.56 17.15
C ASN A 58 -4.77 -13.61 17.45
N LEU A 59 -4.21 -12.98 16.41
CA LEU A 59 -3.00 -12.17 16.52
C LEU A 59 -3.32 -10.70 16.76
N LEU A 60 -4.41 -10.19 16.17
CA LEU A 60 -4.75 -8.77 16.21
C LEU A 60 -6.04 -8.49 17.00
N GLY A 61 -6.80 -9.50 17.40
CA GLY A 61 -8.07 -9.32 18.11
C GLY A 61 -9.20 -8.74 17.24
N ALA A 62 -9.00 -8.69 15.92
CA ALA A 62 -9.91 -8.04 15.00
C ALA A 62 -11.19 -8.84 14.77
N THR A 63 -12.30 -8.13 14.60
CA THR A 63 -13.51 -8.73 14.01
C THR A 63 -13.33 -8.91 12.51
N THR A 64 -13.94 -9.95 11.92
CA THR A 64 -13.75 -10.29 10.51
C THR A 64 -15.07 -10.50 9.80
N GLU A 65 -15.18 -9.98 8.59
CA GLU A 65 -16.29 -10.18 7.67
C GLU A 65 -15.76 -10.58 6.30
N ARG A 66 -16.47 -11.48 5.60
CA ARG A 66 -16.13 -11.90 4.24
C ARG A 66 -17.13 -11.33 3.25
N VAL A 67 -16.62 -10.70 2.21
CA VAL A 67 -17.41 -10.07 1.16
C VAL A 67 -16.94 -10.61 -0.19
N VAL A 68 -17.87 -11.04 -1.03
CA VAL A 68 -17.55 -11.62 -2.34
C VAL A 68 -17.41 -10.52 -3.40
N VAL A 69 -16.37 -10.61 -4.22
CA VAL A 69 -16.20 -9.86 -5.47
C VAL A 69 -16.60 -10.78 -6.62
N ALA A 70 -17.77 -10.49 -7.21
CA ALA A 70 -18.42 -11.39 -8.17
C ALA A 70 -17.60 -11.61 -9.45
N ASP A 71 -17.01 -10.55 -9.99
CA ASP A 71 -16.06 -10.63 -11.10
C ASP A 71 -14.83 -9.76 -10.80
N VAL A 72 -13.69 -10.42 -10.57
CA VAL A 72 -12.42 -9.74 -10.28
C VAL A 72 -11.81 -9.05 -11.49
N TYR A 73 -12.41 -9.21 -12.68
CA TYR A 73 -12.01 -8.56 -13.92
C TYR A 73 -12.98 -7.45 -14.35
N ASP A 74 -14.09 -7.27 -13.64
CA ASP A 74 -15.01 -6.15 -13.85
C ASP A 74 -14.56 -4.96 -12.99
N TYR A 75 -13.88 -4.02 -13.63
CA TYR A 75 -13.39 -2.80 -12.97
C TYR A 75 -14.55 -1.94 -12.42
N ASP A 76 -15.62 -1.78 -13.20
CA ASP A 76 -16.70 -0.86 -12.87
C ASP A 76 -17.48 -1.40 -11.66
N ALA A 77 -17.82 -2.69 -11.66
CA ALA A 77 -18.47 -3.34 -10.53
C ALA A 77 -17.59 -3.35 -9.28
N ALA A 78 -16.29 -3.62 -9.42
CA ALA A 78 -15.35 -3.56 -8.29
C ALA A 78 -15.23 -2.14 -7.72
N PHE A 79 -15.28 -1.12 -8.57
CA PHE A 79 -15.25 0.28 -8.16
C PHE A 79 -16.52 0.65 -7.38
N GLU A 80 -17.70 0.33 -7.91
CA GLU A 80 -18.99 0.58 -7.23
C GLU A 80 -19.02 -0.09 -5.85
N GLN A 81 -18.62 -1.36 -5.79
CA GLN A 81 -18.54 -2.10 -4.54
C GLN A 81 -17.55 -1.48 -3.54
N ALA A 82 -16.36 -1.08 -3.99
CA ALA A 82 -15.37 -0.43 -3.13
C ALA A 82 -15.88 0.91 -2.60
N TYR A 83 -16.50 1.71 -3.46
CA TYR A 83 -17.05 3.01 -3.11
C TYR A 83 -18.15 2.88 -2.04
N ASP A 84 -19.06 1.93 -2.21
CA ASP A 84 -20.13 1.66 -1.24
C ASP A 84 -19.58 1.14 0.09
N LEU A 85 -18.64 0.19 0.06
CA LEU A 85 -18.00 -0.35 1.26
C LEU A 85 -17.29 0.74 2.06
N ILE A 86 -16.45 1.56 1.40
CA ILE A 86 -15.70 2.62 2.06
C ILE A 86 -16.65 3.63 2.70
N ASN A 87 -17.70 4.07 1.98
CA ASN A 87 -18.66 5.02 2.53
C ASN A 87 -19.44 4.46 3.71
N ALA A 88 -19.85 3.18 3.66
CA ALA A 88 -20.55 2.54 4.77
C ALA A 88 -19.71 2.55 6.06
N GLU A 89 -18.42 2.25 5.96
CA GLU A 89 -17.51 2.28 7.12
C GLU A 89 -17.30 3.72 7.65
N LEU A 90 -17.15 4.69 6.75
CA LEU A 90 -17.00 6.10 7.13
C LEU A 90 -18.27 6.66 7.79
N ASP A 91 -19.46 6.26 7.33
CA ASP A 91 -20.74 6.66 7.91
C ASP A 91 -20.94 6.11 9.33
N GLU A 92 -20.30 4.98 9.65
CA GLU A 92 -20.19 4.46 11.02
C GLU A 92 -19.09 5.17 11.84
N GLY A 93 -18.43 6.18 11.28
CA GLY A 93 -17.37 6.96 11.92
C GLY A 93 -16.04 6.22 12.05
N ARG A 94 -15.81 5.19 11.24
CA ARG A 94 -14.58 4.39 11.26
C ARG A 94 -13.49 5.01 10.38
N GLU A 95 -12.27 4.58 10.64
CA GLU A 95 -11.11 4.82 9.79
C GLU A 95 -10.93 3.62 8.86
N VAL A 96 -10.62 3.85 7.59
CA VAL A 96 -10.65 2.84 6.53
C VAL A 96 -9.26 2.70 5.90
N TRP A 97 -8.73 1.50 5.94
CA TRP A 97 -7.43 1.12 5.41
C TRP A 97 -7.59 0.12 4.26
N VAL A 98 -7.37 0.56 3.03
CA VAL A 98 -7.53 -0.24 1.81
C VAL A 98 -6.19 -0.83 1.41
N ASN A 99 -6.04 -2.15 1.58
CA ASN A 99 -4.87 -2.87 1.10
C ASN A 99 -5.06 -3.19 -0.39
N ILE A 100 -4.03 -2.97 -1.22
CA ILE A 100 -4.09 -3.26 -2.67
C ILE A 100 -3.07 -4.32 -3.12
N SER A 101 -2.57 -5.13 -2.20
CA SER A 101 -1.37 -5.96 -2.43
C SER A 101 -1.62 -7.27 -3.18
N ALA A 102 -2.73 -7.98 -2.95
CA ALA A 102 -2.84 -9.41 -3.32
C ALA A 102 -3.91 -9.76 -4.37
N MET A 103 -4.90 -8.92 -4.67
CA MET A 103 -5.89 -9.23 -5.72
C MET A 103 -5.38 -8.91 -7.14
N PRO A 104 -6.09 -9.38 -8.19
CA PRO A 104 -5.86 -8.92 -9.56
C PRO A 104 -5.84 -7.39 -9.64
N ARG A 105 -4.96 -6.86 -10.51
CA ARG A 105 -4.75 -5.42 -10.65
C ARG A 105 -6.04 -4.64 -10.90
N THR A 106 -7.01 -5.24 -11.59
CA THR A 106 -8.33 -4.63 -11.83
C THR A 106 -9.01 -4.24 -10.52
N VAL A 107 -9.11 -5.16 -9.56
CA VAL A 107 -9.71 -4.89 -8.25
C VAL A 107 -8.83 -3.92 -7.45
N SER A 108 -7.52 -4.15 -7.40
CA SER A 108 -6.59 -3.26 -6.68
C SER A 108 -6.70 -1.80 -7.15
N PHE A 109 -6.75 -1.57 -8.46
CA PHE A 109 -6.89 -0.21 -9.02
C PHE A 109 -8.29 0.36 -8.84
N ALA A 110 -9.34 -0.46 -8.93
CA ALA A 110 -10.70 -0.02 -8.67
C ALA A 110 -10.86 0.45 -7.22
N PHE A 111 -10.37 -0.33 -6.25
CA PHE A 111 -10.41 0.00 -4.83
C PHE A 111 -9.56 1.22 -4.48
N ALA A 112 -8.33 1.32 -5.01
CA ALA A 112 -7.52 2.53 -4.85
C ALA A 112 -8.24 3.77 -5.41
N THR A 113 -8.81 3.64 -6.61
CA THR A 113 -9.50 4.76 -7.27
C THR A 113 -10.77 5.15 -6.51
N ALA A 114 -11.53 4.19 -5.99
CA ALA A 114 -12.70 4.46 -5.14
C ALA A 114 -12.29 5.17 -3.85
N ALA A 115 -11.26 4.71 -3.15
CA ALA A 115 -10.73 5.37 -1.96
C ALA A 115 -10.33 6.82 -2.26
N HIS A 116 -9.63 7.05 -3.38
CA HIS A 116 -9.24 8.38 -3.81
C HIS A 116 -10.46 9.27 -4.14
N SER A 117 -11.47 8.73 -4.84
CA SER A 117 -12.71 9.46 -5.12
C SER A 117 -13.41 9.87 -3.83
N VAL A 118 -13.54 8.97 -2.86
CA VAL A 118 -14.15 9.28 -1.56
C VAL A 118 -13.35 10.32 -0.79
N MET A 119 -12.01 10.27 -0.79
CA MET A 119 -11.14 11.29 -0.17
C MET A 119 -11.33 12.69 -0.76
N VAL A 120 -11.65 12.78 -2.05
CA VAL A 120 -11.91 14.05 -2.75
C VAL A 120 -13.32 14.55 -2.45
N GLU A 121 -14.30 13.65 -2.41
CA GLU A 121 -15.72 13.99 -2.20
C GLU A 121 -16.07 14.27 -0.73
N ARG A 122 -15.39 13.60 0.21
CA ARG A 122 -15.57 13.72 1.66
C ARG A 122 -14.34 14.31 2.32
N GLU A 123 -14.09 15.58 2.05
CA GLU A 123 -12.91 16.30 2.55
C GLU A 123 -12.72 16.20 4.07
N GLN A 124 -13.79 16.26 4.87
CA GLN A 124 -13.70 16.12 6.33
C GLN A 124 -13.28 14.72 6.82
N ASP A 125 -13.41 13.70 5.98
CA ASP A 125 -13.05 12.31 6.29
C ASP A 125 -11.74 11.90 5.59
N ARG A 126 -11.06 12.81 4.88
CA ARG A 126 -9.86 12.52 4.09
C ARG A 126 -8.76 11.84 4.91
N GLU A 127 -8.50 12.33 6.12
CA GLU A 127 -7.48 11.80 7.01
C GLU A 127 -7.83 10.42 7.59
N LYS A 128 -9.06 9.93 7.35
CA LYS A 128 -9.51 8.61 7.81
C LYS A 128 -9.42 7.54 6.73
N ILE A 129 -8.94 7.86 5.54
CA ILE A 129 -8.93 6.96 4.39
C ILE A 129 -7.48 6.77 3.97
N HIS A 130 -7.00 5.53 4.09
CA HIS A 130 -5.64 5.15 3.79
C HIS A 130 -5.66 4.09 2.70
N THR A 131 -4.85 4.26 1.66
CA THR A 131 -4.63 3.23 0.64
C THR A 131 -3.19 2.78 0.71
N TYR A 132 -2.94 1.48 0.76
CA TYR A 132 -1.60 1.01 1.03
C TYR A 132 -1.21 -0.28 0.32
N TYR A 133 0.10 -0.42 0.11
CA TYR A 133 0.72 -1.56 -0.54
C TYR A 133 1.84 -2.13 0.32
N THR A 134 1.95 -3.46 0.32
CA THR A 134 3.06 -4.18 0.95
C THR A 134 3.87 -4.89 -0.12
N ALA A 135 5.17 -4.57 -0.19
CA ALA A 135 6.10 -5.26 -1.07
C ALA A 135 6.48 -6.63 -0.47
N PRO A 136 6.54 -7.71 -1.27
CA PRO A 136 7.06 -8.98 -0.78
C PRO A 136 8.59 -8.94 -0.61
N GLU A 137 9.11 -9.81 0.26
CA GLU A 137 10.56 -10.07 0.33
C GLU A 137 11.00 -10.95 -0.86
N LYS A 138 10.15 -11.89 -1.28
CA LYS A 138 10.45 -12.89 -2.31
C LYS A 138 9.18 -13.33 -3.08
N TYR A 139 9.35 -13.70 -4.35
CA TYR A 139 8.33 -14.24 -5.25
C TYR A 139 8.57 -15.74 -5.47
N LEU A 140 7.63 -16.59 -5.07
CA LEU A 140 7.74 -18.05 -5.16
C LEU A 140 7.56 -18.57 -6.58
N GLU A 141 6.91 -17.82 -7.46
CA GLU A 141 6.62 -18.25 -8.84
C GLU A 141 7.90 -18.54 -9.62
N THR A 142 8.97 -17.80 -9.33
CA THR A 142 10.29 -18.01 -9.97
C THR A 142 10.89 -19.34 -9.52
N GLU A 143 10.80 -19.67 -8.23
CA GLU A 143 11.33 -20.93 -7.67
C GLU A 143 10.53 -22.13 -8.12
N LEU A 144 9.20 -22.01 -8.18
CA LEU A 144 8.31 -23.02 -8.74
C LEU A 144 8.66 -23.29 -10.20
N ALA A 145 8.87 -22.25 -11.00
CA ALA A 145 9.27 -22.39 -12.40
C ALA A 145 10.65 -23.04 -12.55
N GLU A 146 11.62 -22.68 -11.71
CA GLU A 146 12.95 -23.30 -11.70
C GLU A 146 12.89 -24.77 -11.29
N GLU A 147 12.13 -25.12 -10.26
CA GLU A 147 12.02 -26.52 -9.83
C GLU A 147 11.28 -27.36 -10.86
N LEU A 148 10.24 -26.83 -11.50
CA LEU A 148 9.55 -27.51 -12.59
C LEU A 148 10.51 -27.79 -13.77
N ARG A 149 11.36 -26.84 -14.14
CA ARG A 149 12.39 -27.07 -15.17
C ARG A 149 13.36 -28.18 -14.75
N ARG A 150 13.85 -28.16 -13.51
CA ARG A 150 14.74 -29.21 -12.98
C ARG A 150 14.07 -30.59 -12.95
N GLN A 151 12.77 -30.65 -12.72
CA GLN A 151 11.98 -31.87 -12.80
C GLN A 151 11.82 -32.35 -14.24
N VAL A 152 11.56 -31.45 -15.19
CA VAL A 152 11.51 -31.78 -16.62
C VAL A 152 12.86 -32.37 -17.08
N ASP A 153 13.98 -31.73 -16.75
CA ASP A 153 15.32 -32.22 -17.09
C ASP A 153 15.57 -33.63 -16.51
N LEU A 154 15.11 -33.89 -15.28
CA LEU A 154 15.19 -35.22 -14.67
C LEU A 154 14.34 -36.23 -15.45
N LEU A 155 13.09 -35.89 -15.79
CA LEU A 155 12.18 -36.79 -16.51
C LEU A 155 12.69 -37.09 -17.92
N GLU A 156 13.31 -36.12 -18.60
CA GLU A 156 13.93 -36.32 -19.91
C GLU A 156 15.15 -37.25 -19.83
N ASP A 157 16.03 -37.06 -18.83
CA ASP A 157 17.17 -37.95 -18.57
C ASP A 157 16.70 -39.39 -18.28
N LEU A 158 15.64 -39.54 -17.49
CA LEU A 158 15.03 -40.85 -17.21
C LEU A 158 14.38 -41.47 -18.46
N SER A 159 13.71 -40.67 -19.29
CA SER A 159 13.05 -41.16 -20.51
C SER A 159 14.06 -41.51 -21.62
N GLY A 160 15.22 -40.85 -21.66
CA GLY A 160 16.29 -41.13 -22.62
C GLY A 160 17.06 -42.42 -22.33
N ARG A 161 16.93 -42.95 -21.11
CA ARG A 161 17.49 -44.24 -20.70
C ARG A 161 16.60 -45.39 -21.18
N THR A 162 16.83 -45.86 -22.40
CA THR A 162 16.22 -47.09 -22.94
C THR A 162 17.20 -48.26 -22.93
N GLY A 163 16.89 -49.36 -22.22
CA GLY A 163 17.66 -50.61 -22.23
C GLY A 163 17.98 -51.17 -20.85
N THR A 164 19.00 -52.05 -20.76
CA THR A 164 19.49 -52.73 -19.54
C THR A 164 20.17 -51.82 -18.51
N ASP A 165 20.17 -50.50 -18.73
CA ASP A 165 20.58 -49.50 -17.76
C ASP A 165 19.45 -49.29 -16.75
N ALA A 166 19.24 -50.27 -15.88
CA ALA A 166 18.32 -50.13 -14.78
C ALA A 166 18.67 -48.87 -13.96
N PRO A 167 17.68 -48.10 -13.49
CA PRO A 167 17.94 -47.00 -12.56
C PRO A 167 18.72 -47.58 -11.36
N GLY A 168 19.99 -47.18 -11.23
CA GLY A 168 20.81 -47.52 -10.06
C GLY A 168 20.56 -46.52 -8.92
N GLU A 169 21.16 -46.77 -7.75
CA GLU A 169 20.99 -45.98 -6.51
C GLU A 169 21.11 -44.45 -6.72
N VAL A 170 22.04 -43.99 -7.56
CA VAL A 170 22.21 -42.55 -7.90
C VAL A 170 20.95 -41.94 -8.56
N THR A 171 20.18 -42.76 -9.27
CA THR A 171 18.93 -42.36 -9.92
C THR A 171 17.82 -42.22 -8.89
N ASP A 172 17.75 -43.14 -7.93
CA ASP A 172 16.77 -43.11 -6.85
C ASP A 172 17.02 -41.92 -5.91
N GLU A 173 18.28 -41.66 -5.55
CA GLU A 173 18.66 -40.47 -4.74
C GLU A 173 18.28 -39.15 -5.44
N ARG A 174 18.49 -39.06 -6.77
CA ARG A 174 18.12 -37.87 -7.55
C ARG A 174 16.60 -37.68 -7.60
N VAL A 175 15.83 -38.76 -7.71
CA VAL A 175 14.36 -38.70 -7.70
C VAL A 175 13.86 -38.28 -6.31
N GLU A 176 14.39 -38.87 -5.25
CA GLU A 176 14.02 -38.55 -3.88
C GLU A 176 14.32 -37.08 -3.54
N GLN A 177 15.52 -36.60 -3.90
CA GLN A 177 15.89 -35.19 -3.72
C GLN A 177 14.92 -34.23 -4.43
N ARG A 178 14.51 -34.55 -5.66
CA ARG A 178 13.55 -33.73 -6.42
C ARG A 178 12.16 -33.78 -5.81
N LEU A 179 11.71 -34.95 -5.38
CA LEU A 179 10.42 -35.11 -4.73
C LEU A 179 10.34 -34.32 -3.42
N ASP A 180 11.41 -34.34 -2.62
CA ASP A 180 11.48 -33.57 -1.38
C ASP A 180 11.52 -32.07 -1.63
N SER A 181 12.28 -31.61 -2.63
CA SER A 181 12.29 -30.21 -3.06
C SER A 181 10.90 -29.75 -3.53
N ALA A 182 10.21 -30.59 -4.31
CA ALA A 182 8.86 -30.30 -4.79
C ALA A 182 7.86 -30.17 -3.65
N ARG A 183 7.88 -31.11 -2.70
CA ARG A 183 7.03 -31.10 -1.52
C ARG A 183 7.30 -29.90 -0.62
N GLY A 184 8.58 -29.54 -0.45
CA GLY A 184 8.95 -28.34 0.30
C GLY A 184 8.38 -27.07 -0.32
N LEU A 185 8.57 -26.87 -1.63
CA LEU A 185 8.03 -25.71 -2.34
C LEU A 185 6.50 -25.68 -2.37
N LEU A 186 5.84 -26.83 -2.56
CA LEU A 186 4.38 -26.91 -2.48
C LEU A 186 3.87 -26.58 -1.07
N SER A 187 4.53 -27.09 -0.03
CA SER A 187 4.17 -26.76 1.35
C SER A 187 4.33 -25.27 1.64
N GLU A 188 5.38 -24.62 1.12
CA GLU A 188 5.60 -23.19 1.29
C GLU A 188 4.54 -22.38 0.52
N PHE A 189 4.22 -22.79 -0.71
CA PHE A 189 3.14 -22.22 -1.50
C PHE A 189 1.78 -22.37 -0.82
N ASP A 190 1.44 -23.56 -0.30
CA ASP A 190 0.18 -23.80 0.39
C ASP A 190 0.06 -23.02 1.71
N GLU A 191 1.18 -22.78 2.38
CA GLU A 191 1.19 -22.04 3.64
C GLU A 191 1.15 -20.52 3.43
N ARG A 192 1.90 -20.00 2.45
CA ARG A 192 2.20 -18.56 2.33
C ARG A 192 1.65 -17.91 1.07
N GLY A 193 1.39 -18.70 0.03
CA GLY A 193 0.94 -18.18 -1.25
C GLY A 193 2.02 -18.02 -2.31
N THR A 194 1.81 -17.08 -3.23
CA THR A 194 2.73 -16.72 -4.31
C THR A 194 3.91 -15.88 -3.84
N THR A 195 3.84 -15.27 -2.66
CA THR A 195 4.90 -14.43 -2.13
C THR A 195 5.23 -14.73 -0.68
N ILE A 196 6.46 -14.38 -0.28
CA ILE A 196 6.96 -14.57 1.07
C ILE A 196 7.34 -13.23 1.67
N GLY A 197 6.97 -13.07 2.94
CA GLY A 197 7.36 -11.97 3.80
C GLY A 197 6.75 -10.64 3.41
N ALA A 198 7.07 -9.64 4.23
CA ALA A 198 6.77 -8.25 4.00
C ALA A 198 8.09 -7.49 4.06
N LYS A 199 8.49 -6.89 2.94
CA LYS A 199 9.73 -6.13 2.84
C LYS A 199 9.55 -4.79 3.53
N ARG A 200 10.50 -4.43 4.40
CA ARG A 200 10.55 -3.09 5.01
C ARG A 200 10.81 -2.02 3.94
N VAL A 201 9.98 -0.98 3.94
CA VAL A 201 10.06 0.20 3.07
C VAL A 201 10.03 1.45 3.95
N GLY A 202 11.13 2.22 3.96
CA GLY A 202 11.28 3.33 4.90
C GLY A 202 11.26 2.82 6.34
N ASP A 203 10.39 3.41 7.17
CA ASP A 203 10.34 3.11 8.60
C ASP A 203 9.48 1.89 8.95
N GLY A 204 8.60 1.42 8.04
CA GLY A 204 7.68 0.30 8.27
C GLY A 204 7.64 -0.70 7.11
N HIS A 205 6.60 -1.52 7.07
CA HIS A 205 6.35 -2.54 6.04
C HIS A 205 5.22 -2.16 5.08
N ILE A 206 4.55 -1.05 5.37
CA ILE A 206 3.47 -0.50 4.57
C ILE A 206 3.96 0.73 3.80
N ALA A 207 3.75 0.71 2.49
CA ALA A 207 3.87 1.90 1.65
C ALA A 207 2.47 2.47 1.42
N GLU A 208 2.14 3.54 2.14
CA GLU A 208 0.92 4.30 1.91
C GLU A 208 1.02 5.07 0.59
N ILE A 209 -0.08 5.07 -0.17
CA ILE A 209 -0.21 5.76 -1.44
C ILE A 209 -0.90 7.08 -1.15
N PRO A 210 -0.14 8.21 -1.16
CA PRO A 210 -0.69 9.49 -0.80
C PRO A 210 -1.60 10.03 -1.93
N VAL A 211 -2.65 10.74 -1.54
CA VAL A 211 -3.65 11.30 -2.47
C VAL A 211 -3.68 12.81 -2.31
N ALA A 212 -3.63 13.53 -3.43
CA ALA A 212 -3.92 14.97 -3.45
C ALA A 212 -5.24 15.23 -4.17
N SER A 213 -5.89 16.32 -3.76
CA SER A 213 -6.86 16.99 -4.63
C SER A 213 -6.14 17.47 -5.88
N PHE A 214 -6.58 17.07 -7.07
CA PHE A 214 -6.02 17.47 -8.38
C PHE A 214 -6.27 18.96 -8.73
N SER A 215 -6.39 19.82 -7.72
CA SER A 215 -6.62 21.25 -7.87
C SER A 215 -5.32 21.98 -8.21
N ASN A 216 -5.29 22.65 -9.37
CA ASN A 216 -4.13 23.44 -9.84
C ASN A 216 -3.53 24.33 -8.75
N VAL A 217 -2.26 24.09 -8.41
CA VAL A 217 -1.43 24.94 -7.55
C VAL A 217 -1.25 26.31 -8.21
N LYS A 218 -1.62 27.37 -7.50
CA LYS A 218 -1.46 28.76 -7.95
C LYS A 218 -0.01 29.22 -7.72
N PRO A 219 0.48 30.24 -8.45
CA PRO A 219 1.87 30.68 -8.34
C PRO A 219 2.33 31.01 -6.92
N PHE A 220 1.49 31.66 -6.09
CA PHE A 220 1.87 31.97 -4.71
C PHE A 220 1.82 30.75 -3.78
N GLU A 221 0.98 29.76 -4.09
CA GLU A 221 0.95 28.49 -3.36
C GLU A 221 2.18 27.66 -3.65
N GLU A 222 2.65 27.67 -4.90
CA GLU A 222 3.89 27.03 -5.32
C GLU A 222 5.09 27.56 -4.53
N VAL A 223 5.19 28.89 -4.35
CA VAL A 223 6.22 29.49 -3.50
C VAL A 223 6.14 28.97 -2.06
N ILE A 224 4.94 28.87 -1.48
CA ILE A 224 4.76 28.31 -0.12
C ILE A 224 5.24 26.85 -0.06
N LEU A 225 4.88 26.03 -1.05
CA LEU A 225 5.27 24.62 -1.08
C LEU A 225 6.78 24.45 -1.22
N PHE A 226 7.43 25.21 -2.11
CA PHE A 226 8.89 25.19 -2.23
C PHE A 226 9.57 25.62 -0.94
N LYS A 227 9.10 26.71 -0.30
CA LYS A 227 9.65 27.17 0.97
C LYS A 227 9.59 26.10 2.07
N LEU A 228 8.44 25.43 2.20
CA LEU A 228 8.30 24.31 3.13
C LEU A 228 9.14 23.10 2.73
N GLY A 229 9.37 22.88 1.43
CA GLY A 229 10.24 21.81 0.95
C GLY A 229 11.72 22.05 1.22
N GLU A 230 12.15 23.32 1.26
CA GLU A 230 13.53 23.72 1.56
C GLU A 230 13.83 23.73 3.05
N GLU A 231 12.92 24.29 3.86
CA GLU A 231 13.14 24.49 5.30
C GLU A 231 12.47 23.42 6.18
N GLY A 232 11.64 22.56 5.59
CA GLY A 232 10.99 21.42 6.24
C GLY A 232 9.73 21.80 7.02
N GLU A 233 9.89 22.54 8.12
CA GLU A 233 8.80 22.85 9.04
C GLU A 233 8.95 24.22 9.71
N PHE A 234 7.82 24.83 10.06
CA PHE A 234 7.75 26.09 10.80
C PHE A 234 6.86 25.92 12.02
N GLU A 235 7.20 26.58 13.13
CA GLU A 235 6.44 26.53 14.39
C GLU A 235 5.12 27.30 14.31
N SER A 236 4.99 28.19 13.32
CA SER A 236 3.71 28.84 13.00
C SER A 236 3.64 29.35 11.56
N VAL A 237 2.41 29.57 11.09
CA VAL A 237 2.15 30.24 9.80
C VAL A 237 2.71 31.67 9.74
N SER A 238 2.89 32.32 10.90
CA SER A 238 3.45 33.67 10.95
C SER A 238 4.96 33.66 10.70
N GLU A 239 5.65 32.66 11.25
CA GLU A 239 7.07 32.43 11.00
C GLU A 239 7.34 32.10 9.53
N LEU A 240 6.51 31.22 8.95
CA LEU A 240 6.52 30.96 7.50
C LEU A 240 6.30 32.25 6.69
N ALA A 241 5.38 33.12 7.11
CA ALA A 241 5.14 34.39 6.42
C ALA A 241 6.33 35.35 6.52
N GLU A 242 7.04 35.39 7.64
CA GLU A 242 8.26 36.20 7.81
C GLU A 242 9.38 35.69 6.90
N ALA A 243 9.57 34.37 6.87
CA ALA A 243 10.58 33.73 6.01
C ALA A 243 10.29 33.97 4.51
N LEU A 244 9.03 33.88 4.10
CA LEU A 244 8.59 34.17 2.74
C LEU A 244 8.75 35.64 2.35
N ALA A 245 8.46 36.58 3.26
CA ALA A 245 8.63 38.01 2.99
C ALA A 245 10.11 38.34 2.75
N SER A 246 11.00 37.78 3.57
CA SER A 246 12.46 37.93 3.45
C SER A 246 12.99 37.40 2.11
N GLU A 247 12.50 36.24 1.66
CA GLU A 247 12.96 35.61 0.42
C GLU A 247 12.45 36.33 -0.84
N LEU A 248 11.22 36.84 -0.80
CA LEU A 248 10.62 37.54 -1.94
C LEU A 248 11.02 39.03 -2.03
N ASP A 249 11.85 39.53 -1.11
CA ASP A 249 12.15 40.96 -0.95
C ASP A 249 10.87 41.82 -0.80
N GLU A 250 9.87 41.27 -0.10
CA GLU A 250 8.55 41.88 0.14
C GLU A 250 8.45 42.39 1.59
N GLU A 251 7.71 43.48 1.80
CA GLU A 251 7.50 44.02 3.14
C GLU A 251 6.58 43.11 3.97
N TYR A 252 7.04 42.70 5.16
CA TYR A 252 6.22 41.93 6.11
C TYR A 252 5.12 42.80 6.71
N THR A 253 3.96 42.80 6.05
CA THR A 253 2.76 43.54 6.44
C THR A 253 1.66 42.60 6.91
N ASP A 254 0.68 43.13 7.66
CA ASP A 254 -0.53 42.38 8.04
C ASP A 254 -1.29 41.81 6.82
N SER A 255 -1.25 42.53 5.69
CA SER A 255 -1.82 42.08 4.43
C SER A 255 -1.07 40.89 3.84
N PHE A 256 0.26 40.92 3.86
CA PHE A 256 1.08 39.79 3.40
C PHE A 256 0.86 38.56 4.28
N ARG A 257 0.90 38.72 5.60
CA ARG A 257 0.62 37.65 6.55
C ARG A 257 -0.76 37.03 6.34
N SER A 258 -1.80 37.86 6.14
CA SER A 258 -3.16 37.38 5.85
C SER A 258 -3.24 36.58 4.55
N LYS A 259 -2.49 37.00 3.52
CA LYS A 259 -2.38 36.27 2.24
C LYS A 259 -1.72 34.91 2.44
N VAL A 260 -0.66 34.80 3.24
CA VAL A 260 -0.01 33.51 3.55
C VAL A 260 -0.97 32.60 4.29
N ILE A 261 -1.62 33.08 5.36
CA ILE A 261 -2.60 32.30 6.13
C ILE A 261 -3.70 31.73 5.23
N TYR A 262 -4.28 32.56 4.36
CA TYR A 262 -5.31 32.11 3.42
C TYR A 262 -4.84 31.01 2.47
N ASN A 263 -3.60 31.09 1.96
CA ASN A 263 -3.08 30.07 1.05
C ASN A 263 -2.65 28.80 1.78
N VAL A 264 -2.13 28.91 3.01
CA VAL A 264 -1.82 27.75 3.85
C VAL A 264 -3.10 26.98 4.18
N ASP A 265 -4.18 27.67 4.58
CA ASP A 265 -5.49 27.06 4.82
C ASP A 265 -6.00 26.32 3.57
N ARG A 266 -5.88 26.95 2.40
CA ARG A 266 -6.28 26.36 1.11
C ARG A 266 -5.41 25.18 0.68
N LEU A 267 -4.14 25.15 1.09
CA LEU A 267 -3.21 24.05 0.87
C LEU A 267 -3.34 22.95 1.93
N GLY A 268 -3.98 23.25 3.06
CA GLY A 268 -4.14 22.35 4.20
C GLY A 268 -5.16 21.23 3.98
N PRO A 269 -5.50 20.50 5.06
CA PRO A 269 -6.40 19.34 5.01
C PRO A 269 -7.78 19.64 4.44
N GLY A 270 -8.37 20.79 4.81
CA GLY A 270 -9.66 21.30 4.32
C GLY A 270 -9.61 21.98 2.95
N GLY A 271 -8.51 21.80 2.21
CA GLY A 271 -8.41 22.21 0.82
C GLY A 271 -7.66 21.17 0.01
N LYS A 272 -6.46 21.52 -0.44
CA LYS A 272 -5.71 20.69 -1.39
C LYS A 272 -4.98 19.50 -0.76
N GLY A 273 -4.73 19.55 0.54
CA GLY A 273 -4.04 18.49 1.29
C GLY A 273 -2.54 18.41 1.04
N TYR A 274 -1.89 19.47 0.56
CA TYR A 274 -0.43 19.52 0.39
C TYR A 274 0.31 19.87 1.68
N ILE A 275 -0.37 20.50 2.64
CA ILE A 275 0.19 20.91 3.94
C ILE A 275 -0.55 20.20 5.07
N GLU A 276 0.20 19.82 6.10
CA GLU A 276 -0.34 19.36 7.39
C GLU A 276 -0.11 20.44 8.45
N GLN A 277 -1.04 20.55 9.39
CA GLN A 277 -0.97 21.47 10.51
C GLN A 277 -1.22 20.72 11.82
N GLU A 278 -0.20 20.67 12.67
CA GLU A 278 -0.28 19.99 13.97
C GLU A 278 -0.44 21.04 15.10
N GLU A 279 -1.45 20.86 15.95
CA GLU A 279 -1.72 21.79 17.06
C GLU A 279 -0.61 21.70 18.11
N HIS A 280 0.07 22.82 18.37
CA HIS A 280 1.09 22.93 19.40
C HIS A 280 0.80 24.13 20.31
N GLY A 281 0.01 23.89 21.35
CA GLY A 281 -0.35 24.88 22.37
C GLY A 281 -1.30 25.97 21.85
N LYS A 282 -0.75 27.09 21.33
CA LYS A 282 -1.54 28.20 20.75
C LYS A 282 -1.20 28.45 19.28
N SER A 283 -0.29 27.67 18.70
CA SER A 283 0.11 27.75 17.30
C SER A 283 -0.09 26.42 16.61
N TYR A 284 0.00 26.44 15.29
CA TYR A 284 -0.04 25.27 14.44
C TYR A 284 1.31 25.13 13.76
N ARG A 285 2.02 24.04 14.06
CA ARG A 285 3.24 23.68 13.36
C ARG A 285 2.87 23.29 11.94
N THR A 286 3.51 23.90 10.95
CA THR A 286 3.13 23.80 9.55
C THR A 286 4.27 23.13 8.78
N ARG A 287 3.96 22.03 8.07
CA ARG A 287 4.91 21.25 7.28
C ARG A 287 4.26 20.73 6.00
N LEU A 288 5.06 20.24 5.05
CA LEU A 288 4.52 19.49 3.92
C LEU A 288 3.88 18.18 4.41
N SER A 289 2.72 17.87 3.85
CA SER A 289 2.21 16.50 3.85
C SER A 289 3.07 15.61 2.96
N ARG A 290 2.87 14.29 3.02
CA ARG A 290 3.55 13.36 2.11
C ARG A 290 3.32 13.68 0.63
N ILE A 291 2.11 14.07 0.24
CA ILE A 291 1.82 14.45 -1.15
C ILE A 291 2.43 15.81 -1.51
N GLY A 292 2.55 16.72 -0.55
CA GLY A 292 3.28 17.98 -0.68
C GLY A 292 4.76 17.76 -0.97
N GLU A 293 5.42 16.86 -0.25
CA GLU A 293 6.82 16.47 -0.49
C GLU A 293 7.01 15.93 -1.91
N LEU A 294 6.12 15.02 -2.35
CA LEU A 294 6.17 14.47 -3.69
C LEU A 294 5.91 15.53 -4.75
N TRP A 295 4.99 16.46 -4.49
CA TRP A 295 4.72 17.58 -5.39
C TRP A 295 5.98 18.44 -5.57
N VAL A 296 6.62 18.87 -4.48
CA VAL A 296 7.86 19.66 -4.54
C VAL A 296 8.94 18.90 -5.29
N ARG A 297 9.16 17.63 -4.98
CA ARG A 297 10.16 16.80 -5.67
C ARG A 297 9.92 16.66 -7.18
N ALA A 298 8.67 16.61 -7.61
CA ALA A 298 8.30 16.49 -9.01
C ALA A 298 8.41 17.82 -9.78
N HIS A 299 8.32 18.96 -9.08
CA HIS A 299 8.32 20.31 -9.69
C HIS A 299 9.62 21.08 -9.43
N ALA A 300 10.48 20.59 -8.54
CA ALA A 300 11.87 21.01 -8.42
C ALA A 300 12.61 20.55 -9.68
N ASN A 301 12.83 21.45 -10.63
CA ASN A 301 13.60 21.19 -11.84
C ASN A 301 15.07 20.89 -11.52
N GLY A 302 15.39 19.69 -11.01
CA GLY A 302 16.77 19.19 -10.82
C GLY A 302 17.69 19.95 -9.84
N ASP A 303 17.34 21.17 -9.41
CA ASP A 303 18.28 22.06 -8.70
C ASP A 303 18.36 21.82 -7.18
N VAL A 304 17.50 20.96 -6.60
CA VAL A 304 17.40 20.77 -5.13
C VAL A 304 18.09 19.50 -4.62
N LEU A 305 18.63 18.63 -5.50
CA LEU A 305 19.17 17.32 -5.09
C LEU A 305 20.71 17.25 -4.93
N ASP A 306 21.44 18.38 -5.01
CA ASP A 306 22.91 18.39 -4.88
C ASP A 306 23.41 18.89 -3.51
N GLY A 307 22.59 18.69 -2.46
CA GLY A 307 22.84 19.17 -1.09
C GLY A 307 23.20 18.10 -0.06
N SER A 308 23.32 16.82 -0.42
CA SER A 308 23.72 15.77 0.54
C SER A 308 24.90 14.96 0.03
N ASP A 309 26.04 15.23 0.64
CA ASP A 309 27.31 14.53 0.61
C ASP A 309 27.25 13.05 0.18
N ARG A 310 27.95 12.75 -0.92
CA ARG A 310 28.64 11.47 -1.07
C ARG A 310 29.91 11.51 -0.22
N ALA A 311 29.84 10.90 0.96
CA ALA A 311 30.99 10.33 1.67
C ALA A 311 30.74 8.83 1.88
#